data_AF-A0A0C2MJD2-F1
#
_entry.id   AF-A0A0C2MJD2-F1
#
_cell.length_a   1.000
_cell.length_b   1.000
_cell.length_c   1.000
_cell.angle_alpha   90.00
_cell.angle_beta   90.00
_cell.angle_gamma   90.00
#
_symmetry.space_group_name_H-M   'P 1'
#
loop_
_entity.id
_entity.type
_entity.pdbx_description
1 polymer ?
#
loop_
_entity_poly.entity_id
_entity_poly.type
_entity_poly.pdbx_seq_one_letter_code
_entity_poly.pdbx_strand_id
1 'polypeptide(L)'
;MHVKSVVDYLVENGFLSKMIDYISSLFDDIRIEYGLNRPFQPRRDKNNIFPLECVLQTDSLLYSCLRVSLKVLNVECNYRSELFNTGSRLIRFCVEFDSKQFYKIKERKYQSSFISFLIDTSEIFFQFLSGLVKLLVKYDEIAQDILESFIKRLYLYIDNDSNNNDYTSAIQQLINNSSIDKDTFCIYNLSRRIFADIFMRFYSKRNSIPEIIDESFRDEKMLMWMAIPIITTLAFVSKTSSMCWGIITEKSYFYGISYLESDIMYYMQMQDLNIIQIIISHMNLEVLLRYFLFPICPSLREHVMFFHPISSMLSSNEFPCCVILRYLLILLYNSLLERHFIGDFPHPDYQFEERKVIHILALEHPKFEGAPEKYKFFRDTRVMKKLVETKNFDPIVEEVTCFTTDNNGKKKYTLKPEYANLVNVFYFLYTFLESRDISPRIMNLYEKKGCKFMLPKIPELREAFIRMNDFMFSNAFCELFLSVLVEWHRPLVPNGSRASDNLVITSMTICLMLKVSLDHKIYTGLKKTIDFVFDVQKKLGDINILIFLVQAGQKEKHACFSSVIDYLVQLSRIRPESISSLPTSPSDWKKRSHECRNQAQKVFQNELLEVSNISKEEPLHKRDITREL
;
A
#
# COMPACT_ATOMS: atom_id res chain seq x y z
N MET A 1 45.12 10.69 -15.85
CA MET A 1 44.41 10.97 -14.58
C MET A 1 42.93 10.86 -14.84
N HIS A 2 42.25 9.85 -14.31
CA HIS A 2 40.79 9.85 -14.31
C HIS A 2 40.34 10.92 -13.30
N VAL A 3 39.65 11.94 -13.77
CA VAL A 3 39.03 12.94 -12.89
C VAL A 3 37.92 12.23 -12.15
N LYS A 4 38.12 12.04 -10.84
CA LYS A 4 37.14 11.44 -9.94
C LYS A 4 35.88 12.29 -9.96
N SER A 5 34.71 11.65 -10.06
CA SER A 5 33.49 12.44 -10.03
C SER A 5 33.37 13.12 -8.66
N VAL A 6 32.79 14.32 -8.63
CA VAL A 6 32.52 15.04 -7.36
C VAL A 6 31.73 14.15 -6.40
N VAL A 7 30.87 13.29 -6.92
CA VAL A 7 30.05 12.36 -6.14
C VAL A 7 30.90 11.27 -5.50
N ASP A 8 31.84 10.69 -6.24
CA ASP A 8 32.78 9.70 -5.68
C ASP A 8 33.59 10.31 -4.55
N TYR A 9 34.10 11.52 -4.76
CA TYR A 9 34.84 12.26 -3.74
C TYR A 9 34.00 12.53 -2.50
N LEU A 10 32.75 13.01 -2.65
CA LEU A 10 31.86 13.31 -1.52
C LEU A 10 31.55 12.06 -0.70
N VAL A 11 31.22 10.94 -1.37
CA VAL A 11 30.92 9.69 -0.68
C VAL A 11 32.12 9.20 0.09
N GLU A 12 33.30 9.13 -0.51
CA GLU A 12 34.53 8.66 0.16
C GLU A 12 34.95 9.51 1.36
N ASN A 13 34.61 10.80 1.35
CA ASN A 13 34.88 11.71 2.46
C ASN A 13 33.77 11.73 3.53
N GLY A 14 32.90 10.71 3.53
CA GLY A 14 31.86 10.49 4.52
C GLY A 14 30.78 11.56 4.54
N PHE A 15 30.54 12.21 3.40
CA PHE A 15 29.51 13.25 3.30
C PHE A 15 28.12 12.71 3.66
N LEU A 16 27.75 11.52 3.18
CA LEU A 16 26.45 10.91 3.46
C LEU A 16 26.28 10.56 4.93
N SER A 17 27.32 9.99 5.54
CA SER A 17 27.41 9.76 6.98
C SER A 17 27.18 11.06 7.78
N LYS A 18 27.85 12.16 7.41
CA LYS A 18 27.69 13.47 8.05
C LYS A 18 26.28 14.05 7.87
N MET A 19 25.65 13.81 6.71
CA MET A 19 24.26 14.23 6.48
C MET A 19 23.29 13.50 7.41
N ILE A 20 23.47 12.18 7.60
CA ILE A 20 22.66 11.41 8.56
C ILE A 20 22.85 11.96 9.97
N ASP A 21 24.09 12.22 10.38
CA ASP A 21 24.39 12.76 11.71
C ASP A 21 23.77 14.15 11.92
N TYR A 22 23.86 15.03 10.91
CA TYR A 22 23.23 16.35 10.93
C TYR A 22 21.71 16.24 11.09
N ILE A 23 21.06 15.41 10.28
CA ILE A 23 19.62 15.20 10.36
C ILE A 23 19.22 14.59 11.71
N SER A 24 20.03 13.68 12.25
CA SER A 24 19.83 13.15 13.61
C SER A 24 19.80 14.25 14.64
N SER A 25 20.80 15.14 14.62
CA SER A 25 20.88 16.27 15.56
C SER A 25 19.68 17.22 15.43
N LEU A 26 19.22 17.48 14.21
CA LEU A 26 18.03 18.30 13.97
C LEU A 26 16.79 17.70 14.64
N PHE A 27 16.58 16.40 14.54
CA PHE A 27 15.45 15.73 15.20
C PHE A 27 15.61 15.63 16.72
N ASP A 28 16.84 15.56 17.24
CA ASP A 28 17.08 15.63 18.69
C ASP A 28 16.77 17.01 19.26
N ASP A 29 17.13 18.08 18.56
CA ASP A 29 16.80 19.45 18.92
C ASP A 29 15.29 19.68 18.96
N ILE A 30 14.58 19.18 17.94
CA ILE A 30 13.10 19.19 17.90
C ILE A 30 12.51 18.43 19.10
N ARG A 31 13.14 17.35 19.59
CA ARG A 31 12.62 16.60 20.73
C ARG A 31 12.77 17.37 22.05
N ILE A 32 13.95 17.95 22.30
CA ILE A 32 14.27 18.62 23.57
C ILE A 32 13.31 19.78 23.83
N GLU A 33 12.97 20.55 22.81
CA GLU A 33 12.07 21.70 22.95
C GLU A 33 10.62 21.30 23.28
N TYR A 34 10.19 20.07 22.93
CA TYR A 34 8.80 19.61 23.07
C TYR A 34 8.57 18.60 24.21
N GLY A 35 9.61 17.95 24.72
CA GLY A 35 9.50 17.04 25.87
C GLY A 35 9.12 17.74 27.18
N LEU A 36 9.36 19.05 27.29
CA LEU A 36 9.31 19.80 28.56
C LEU A 36 7.95 20.44 28.92
N ASN A 37 6.86 20.13 28.22
CA ASN A 37 5.55 20.80 28.36
C ASN A 37 5.62 22.35 28.24
N ARG A 38 6.73 22.89 27.72
CA ARG A 38 6.85 24.31 27.47
C ARG A 38 6.19 24.62 26.13
N PRO A 39 5.38 25.70 26.03
CA PRO A 39 4.90 26.15 24.73
C PRO A 39 6.13 26.42 23.86
N PHE A 40 6.15 25.85 22.66
CA PHE A 40 7.17 26.16 21.66
C PHE A 40 7.11 27.65 21.37
N GLN A 41 8.03 28.38 21.98
CA GLN A 41 8.46 29.66 21.47
C GLN A 41 9.67 29.30 20.62
N PRO A 42 9.56 29.25 19.28
CA PRO A 42 10.75 29.13 18.47
C PRO A 42 11.64 30.27 18.95
N ARG A 43 12.83 29.95 19.47
CA ARG A 43 13.85 30.97 19.64
C ARG A 43 14.01 31.52 18.23
N ARG A 44 13.42 32.69 17.96
CA ARG A 44 13.58 33.45 16.72
C ARG A 44 15.01 33.98 16.60
N ASP A 45 16.00 33.21 17.03
CA ASP A 45 17.31 33.32 16.45
C ASP A 45 17.16 32.84 15.02
N LYS A 46 16.94 33.81 14.12
CA LYS A 46 17.01 33.63 12.66
C LYS A 46 18.28 32.85 12.25
N ASN A 47 19.30 32.85 13.11
CA ASN A 47 20.55 32.10 12.99
C ASN A 47 20.41 30.57 13.03
N ASN A 48 19.34 29.99 13.62
CA ASN A 48 19.14 28.52 13.63
C ASN A 48 18.21 28.03 12.50
N ILE A 49 17.35 28.90 11.95
CA ILE A 49 16.54 28.57 10.76
C ILE A 49 17.40 28.64 9.50
N PHE A 50 18.41 29.51 9.46
CA PHE A 50 19.29 29.67 8.30
C PHE A 50 20.08 28.41 7.92
N PRO A 51 20.70 27.63 8.85
CA PRO A 51 21.30 26.33 8.53
C PRO A 51 20.30 25.35 7.93
N LEU A 52 19.06 25.34 8.43
CA LEU A 52 18.03 24.47 7.90
C LEU A 52 17.60 24.91 6.51
N GLU A 53 17.29 26.19 6.28
CA GLU A 53 17.02 26.75 4.96
C GLU A 53 18.17 26.49 3.98
N CYS A 54 19.43 26.60 4.44
CA CYS A 54 20.58 26.20 3.65
C CYS A 54 20.56 24.71 3.34
N VAL A 55 20.16 23.81 4.26
CA VAL A 55 20.00 22.38 3.97
C VAL A 55 18.83 22.12 3.03
N LEU A 56 17.70 22.82 3.18
CA LEU A 56 16.57 22.74 2.25
C LEU A 56 16.96 23.30 0.85
N GLN A 57 17.90 24.24 0.77
CA GLN A 57 18.44 24.75 -0.49
C GLN A 57 19.54 23.83 -1.06
N THR A 58 20.34 23.20 -0.18
CA THR A 58 21.37 22.21 -0.53
C THR A 58 20.72 20.90 -0.97
N ASP A 59 19.47 20.63 -0.62
CA ASP A 59 18.67 19.47 -1.07
C ASP A 59 18.76 19.26 -2.58
N SER A 60 18.56 20.32 -3.37
CA SER A 60 18.67 20.24 -4.83
C SER A 60 20.06 19.80 -5.32
N LEU A 61 21.11 20.25 -4.63
CA LEU A 61 22.51 19.91 -4.91
C LEU A 61 22.86 18.49 -4.42
N LEU A 62 22.48 18.15 -3.19
CA LEU A 62 22.61 16.82 -2.58
C LEU A 62 21.93 15.74 -3.41
N TYR A 63 20.67 15.99 -3.78
CA TYR A 63 19.86 15.08 -4.56
C TYR A 63 20.38 14.97 -6.00
N SER A 64 20.78 16.08 -6.63
CA SER A 64 21.42 16.02 -7.95
C SER A 64 22.76 15.29 -7.91
N CYS A 65 23.56 15.43 -6.85
CA CYS A 65 24.77 14.66 -6.62
C CYS A 65 24.49 13.15 -6.45
N LEU A 66 23.52 12.77 -5.61
CA LEU A 66 23.14 11.36 -5.40
C LEU A 66 22.54 10.69 -6.65
N ARG A 67 21.92 11.47 -7.55
CA ARG A 67 21.36 11.00 -8.82
C ARG A 67 22.35 10.89 -9.97
N VAL A 68 23.59 11.39 -9.84
CA VAL A 68 24.59 11.22 -10.90
C VAL A 68 24.68 9.75 -11.25
N SER A 69 24.56 9.43 -12.54
CA SER A 69 24.69 8.08 -13.05
C SER A 69 26.11 7.62 -12.80
N LEU A 70 26.36 7.08 -11.61
CA LEU A 70 27.39 6.11 -11.35
C LEU A 70 27.04 4.94 -12.27
N LYS A 71 27.46 5.04 -13.54
CA LYS A 71 27.68 3.85 -14.36
C LYS A 71 28.56 2.96 -13.50
N VAL A 72 28.38 1.64 -13.61
CA VAL A 72 29.19 0.63 -12.93
C VAL A 72 30.65 0.87 -13.33
N LEU A 73 31.28 1.82 -12.67
CA LEU A 73 32.70 2.08 -12.68
C LEU A 73 33.26 1.10 -11.65
N ASN A 74 34.51 0.70 -11.83
CA ASN A 74 35.23 0.01 -10.77
C ASN A 74 35.40 0.99 -9.61
N VAL A 75 34.40 1.01 -8.75
CA VAL A 75 34.33 1.91 -7.61
C VAL A 75 35.38 1.45 -6.61
N GLU A 76 36.20 2.40 -6.15
CA GLU A 76 37.33 2.14 -5.25
C GLU A 76 36.86 1.51 -3.94
N CYS A 77 37.74 0.73 -3.29
CA CYS A 77 37.44 0.08 -2.01
C CYS A 77 37.00 1.08 -0.93
N ASN A 78 37.60 2.28 -0.92
CA ASN A 78 37.25 3.35 0.03
C ASN A 78 35.81 3.79 -0.11
N TYR A 79 35.31 3.92 -1.34
CA TYR A 79 33.93 4.32 -1.59
C TYR A 79 32.95 3.24 -1.10
N ARG A 80 33.22 1.96 -1.38
CA ARG A 80 32.38 0.86 -0.89
C ARG A 80 32.36 0.81 0.64
N SER A 81 33.54 0.93 1.25
CA SER A 81 33.66 0.96 2.72
C SER A 81 32.86 2.11 3.32
N GLU A 82 32.92 3.30 2.73
CA GLU A 82 32.19 4.45 3.27
C GLU A 82 30.68 4.38 3.00
N LEU A 83 30.24 3.77 1.91
CA LEU A 83 28.83 3.43 1.70
C LEU A 83 28.33 2.42 2.73
N PHE A 84 29.11 1.39 3.06
CA PHE A 84 28.76 0.45 4.11
C PHE A 84 28.67 1.13 5.48
N ASN A 85 29.63 2.01 5.81
CA ASN A 85 29.60 2.83 7.02
C ASN A 85 28.35 3.72 7.06
N THR A 86 28.01 4.35 5.93
CA THR A 86 26.80 5.17 5.76
C THR A 86 25.55 4.33 6.03
N GLY A 87 25.47 3.11 5.46
CA GLY A 87 24.39 2.17 5.69
C GLY A 87 24.23 1.78 7.16
N SER A 88 25.34 1.49 7.84
CA SER A 88 25.36 1.19 9.28
C SER A 88 24.87 2.37 10.12
N ARG A 89 25.28 3.61 9.79
CA ARG A 89 24.79 4.82 10.45
C ARG A 89 23.31 5.06 10.17
N LEU A 90 22.83 4.77 8.96
CA LEU A 90 21.42 4.86 8.60
C LEU A 90 20.57 3.92 9.47
N ILE A 91 20.99 2.67 9.64
CA ILE A 91 20.28 1.70 10.52
C ILE A 91 20.16 2.26 11.93
N ARG A 92 21.28 2.71 12.51
CA ARG A 92 21.30 3.29 13.86
C ARG A 92 20.36 4.49 13.96
N PHE A 93 20.46 5.42 13.01
CA PHE A 93 19.59 6.59 12.95
C PHE A 93 18.10 6.18 12.88
N CYS A 94 17.72 5.27 11.98
CA CYS A 94 16.32 4.88 11.81
C CYS A 94 15.75 4.22 13.08
N VAL A 95 16.57 3.41 13.74
CA VAL A 95 16.23 2.75 14.99
C VAL A 95 16.07 3.74 16.14
N GLU A 96 17.03 4.66 16.29
CA GLU A 96 16.95 5.73 17.29
C GLU A 96 15.74 6.64 17.01
N PHE A 97 15.48 6.94 15.74
CA PHE A 97 14.32 7.73 15.32
C PHE A 97 13.00 7.06 15.69
N ASP A 98 12.87 5.74 15.50
CA ASP A 98 11.63 5.03 15.85
C ASP A 98 11.38 5.00 17.35
N SER A 99 12.44 5.06 18.17
CA SER A 99 12.31 5.21 19.62
C SER A 99 11.83 6.61 20.04
N LYS A 100 11.93 7.61 19.15
CA LYS A 100 11.42 8.96 19.39
C LYS A 100 9.90 8.93 19.13
N GLN A 101 9.11 8.88 20.20
CA GLN A 101 7.64 8.93 20.10
C GLN A 101 7.18 10.39 19.96
N PHE A 102 6.74 10.79 18.76
CA PHE A 102 6.46 12.20 18.42
C PHE A 102 5.00 12.64 18.65
N TYR A 103 4.04 11.71 18.60
CA TYR A 103 2.62 12.05 18.53
C TYR A 103 1.84 11.56 19.76
N LYS A 104 0.93 12.41 20.26
CA LYS A 104 -0.10 12.06 21.26
C LYS A 104 -1.44 12.71 20.86
N ILE A 105 -2.48 11.91 20.63
CA ILE A 105 -3.76 12.39 20.04
C ILE A 105 -4.49 13.41 20.92
N LYS A 106 -4.37 13.31 22.26
CA LYS A 106 -5.32 13.96 23.18
C LYS A 106 -4.91 15.31 23.77
N GLU A 107 -3.68 15.81 23.60
CA GLU A 107 -3.18 16.77 24.62
C GLU A 107 -2.48 18.06 24.16
N ARG A 108 -2.18 18.29 22.88
CA ARG A 108 -1.34 19.46 22.50
C ARG A 108 -1.98 20.38 21.47
N LYS A 109 -1.80 21.69 21.68
CA LYS A 109 -1.96 22.72 20.65
C LYS A 109 -0.58 22.91 20.02
N TYR A 110 -0.39 22.49 18.78
CA TYR A 110 0.81 22.86 18.03
C TYR A 110 0.51 24.13 17.23
N GLN A 111 1.52 24.98 17.07
CA GLN A 111 1.44 26.13 16.19
C GLN A 111 1.49 25.65 14.74
N SER A 112 0.71 26.27 13.85
CA SER A 112 0.70 25.93 12.41
C SER A 112 2.08 26.04 11.76
N SER A 113 2.90 27.01 12.18
CA SER A 113 4.29 27.18 11.74
C SER A 113 5.16 25.96 12.04
N PHE A 114 4.97 25.32 13.20
CA PHE A 114 5.71 24.11 13.54
C PHE A 114 5.28 22.92 12.69
N ILE A 115 3.98 22.80 12.42
CA ILE A 115 3.48 21.72 11.57
C ILE A 115 4.04 21.87 10.16
N SER A 116 4.01 23.09 9.59
CA SER A 116 4.66 23.39 8.31
C SER A 116 6.14 23.00 8.34
N PHE A 117 6.86 23.41 9.38
CA PHE A 117 8.27 23.07 9.56
C PHE A 117 8.53 21.55 9.62
N LEU A 118 7.70 20.80 10.34
CA LEU A 118 7.80 19.34 10.41
C LEU A 118 7.53 18.70 9.04
N ILE A 119 6.52 19.18 8.31
CA ILE A 119 6.20 18.69 6.96
C ILE A 119 7.40 18.93 6.03
N ASP A 120 7.91 20.16 5.98
CA ASP A 120 9.03 20.53 5.11
C ASP A 120 10.31 19.75 5.46
N THR A 121 10.64 19.65 6.75
CA THR A 121 11.81 18.92 7.25
C THR A 121 11.71 17.43 6.94
N SER A 122 10.54 16.85 7.23
CA SER A 122 10.32 15.42 6.98
C SER A 122 10.41 15.14 5.48
N GLU A 123 9.91 16.03 4.63
CA GLU A 123 9.91 15.80 3.20
C GLU A 123 11.31 15.71 2.62
N ILE A 124 12.15 16.68 2.94
CA ILE A 124 13.55 16.69 2.51
C ILE A 124 14.30 15.49 3.06
N PHE A 125 14.01 15.13 4.31
CA PHE A 125 14.57 13.94 4.91
C PHE A 125 14.18 12.66 4.16
N PHE A 126 12.91 12.46 3.82
CA PHE A 126 12.45 11.28 3.08
C PHE A 126 12.93 11.26 1.62
N GLN A 127 13.13 12.42 1.00
CA GLN A 127 13.76 12.52 -0.31
C GLN A 127 15.23 12.05 -0.24
N PHE A 128 15.97 12.54 0.75
CA PHE A 128 17.34 12.08 1.03
C PHE A 128 17.39 10.56 1.26
N LEU A 129 16.51 10.03 2.13
CA LEU A 129 16.42 8.59 2.39
C LEU A 129 16.15 7.79 1.12
N SER A 130 15.18 8.22 0.31
CA SER A 130 14.85 7.54 -0.94
C SER A 130 16.03 7.54 -1.92
N GLY A 131 16.80 8.64 -1.99
CA GLY A 131 18.02 8.71 -2.80
C GLY A 131 19.13 7.82 -2.26
N LEU A 132 19.33 7.81 -0.94
CA LEU A 132 20.31 6.97 -0.27
C LEU A 132 20.01 5.48 -0.44
N VAL A 133 18.76 5.05 -0.24
CA VAL A 133 18.35 3.65 -0.47
C VAL A 133 18.62 3.25 -1.92
N LYS A 134 18.26 4.08 -2.90
CA LYS A 134 18.57 3.83 -4.32
C LYS A 134 20.07 3.68 -4.57
N LEU A 135 20.92 4.42 -3.85
CA LEU A 135 22.37 4.32 -3.96
C LEU A 135 22.88 3.01 -3.33
N LEU A 136 22.43 2.67 -2.13
CA LEU A 136 22.82 1.45 -1.42
C LEU A 136 22.47 0.20 -2.23
N VAL A 137 21.24 0.11 -2.76
CA VAL A 137 20.78 -1.05 -3.54
C VAL A 137 21.43 -1.15 -4.93
N LYS A 138 22.25 -0.20 -5.37
CA LYS A 138 23.08 -0.37 -6.58
C LYS A 138 24.23 -1.34 -6.36
N TYR A 139 24.66 -1.53 -5.11
CA TYR A 139 25.77 -2.40 -4.75
C TYR A 139 25.22 -3.58 -3.94
N ASP A 140 25.05 -4.72 -4.60
CA ASP A 140 24.32 -5.85 -4.03
C ASP A 140 24.94 -6.37 -2.72
N GLU A 141 26.27 -6.45 -2.64
CA GLU A 141 27.00 -6.83 -1.40
C GLU A 141 26.64 -5.90 -0.24
N ILE A 142 26.70 -4.58 -0.47
CA ILE A 142 26.40 -3.56 0.54
C ILE A 142 24.92 -3.64 0.96
N ALA A 143 24.01 -3.80 -0.01
CA ALA A 143 22.58 -3.90 0.26
C ALA A 143 22.25 -5.14 1.09
N GLN A 144 22.87 -6.29 0.77
CA GLN A 144 22.74 -7.51 1.55
C GLN A 144 23.24 -7.28 2.98
N ASP A 145 24.48 -6.82 3.17
CA ASP A 145 25.05 -6.63 4.51
C ASP A 145 24.22 -5.66 5.38
N ILE A 146 23.64 -4.62 4.76
CA ILE A 146 22.73 -3.68 5.43
C ILE A 146 21.42 -4.36 5.83
N LEU A 147 20.82 -5.19 4.96
CA LEU A 147 19.62 -5.95 5.29
C LEU A 147 19.87 -6.92 6.45
N GLU A 148 20.98 -7.65 6.42
CA GLU A 148 21.38 -8.54 7.51
C GLU A 148 21.58 -7.79 8.83
N SER A 149 22.18 -6.60 8.75
CA SER A 149 22.40 -5.72 9.90
C SER A 149 21.08 -5.17 10.46
N PHE A 150 20.12 -4.83 9.60
CA PHE A 150 18.76 -4.50 10.02
C PHE A 150 18.14 -5.66 10.78
N ILE A 151 18.09 -6.86 10.19
CA ILE A 151 17.51 -8.07 10.79
C ILE A 151 18.09 -8.35 12.17
N LYS A 152 19.43 -8.39 12.30
CA LYS A 152 20.11 -8.59 13.59
C LYS A 152 19.66 -7.56 14.63
N ARG A 153 19.51 -6.30 14.21
CA ARG A 153 19.04 -5.24 15.09
C ARG A 153 17.56 -5.39 15.45
N LEU A 154 16.72 -5.84 14.52
CA LEU A 154 15.30 -6.10 14.78
C LEU A 154 15.11 -7.23 15.80
N TYR A 155 15.88 -8.31 15.69
CA TYR A 155 15.86 -9.41 16.66
C TYR A 155 16.19 -8.92 18.08
N LEU A 156 17.23 -8.10 18.22
CA LEU A 156 17.56 -7.50 19.52
C LEU A 156 16.40 -6.69 20.12
N TYR A 157 15.57 -6.03 19.30
CA TYR A 157 14.38 -5.33 19.79
C TYR A 157 13.28 -6.30 20.21
N ILE A 158 13.00 -7.31 19.40
CA ILE A 158 12.00 -8.32 19.72
C ILE A 158 12.35 -9.05 21.02
N ASP A 159 13.62 -9.42 21.20
CA ASP A 159 14.10 -10.08 22.41
C ASP A 159 13.98 -9.19 23.65
N ASN A 160 14.37 -7.91 23.53
CA ASN A 160 14.25 -6.94 24.63
C ASN A 160 12.79 -6.66 25.02
N ASP A 161 11.89 -6.59 24.04
CA ASP A 161 10.45 -6.37 24.29
C ASP A 161 9.76 -7.61 24.86
N SER A 162 10.25 -8.81 24.51
CA SER A 162 9.62 -10.09 24.86
C SER A 162 10.17 -10.75 26.13
N ASN A 163 11.14 -10.12 26.83
CA ASN A 163 11.78 -10.60 28.07
C ASN A 163 10.88 -11.49 28.95
N ASN A 164 11.01 -12.82 28.78
CA ASN A 164 10.34 -13.92 29.52
C ASN A 164 8.82 -14.09 29.34
N ASN A 165 8.19 -13.45 28.36
CA ASN A 165 6.77 -13.65 28.07
C ASN A 165 6.56 -14.89 27.17
N ASP A 166 5.51 -15.67 27.46
CA ASP A 166 5.07 -16.71 26.53
C ASP A 166 4.69 -16.10 25.16
N TYR A 167 4.65 -16.94 24.11
CA TYR A 167 4.37 -16.49 22.74
C TYR A 167 3.07 -15.68 22.64
N THR A 168 2.02 -16.12 23.34
CA THR A 168 0.71 -15.45 23.41
C THR A 168 0.81 -14.05 24.02
N SER A 169 1.52 -13.91 25.13
CA SER A 169 1.74 -12.63 25.81
C SER A 169 2.56 -11.68 24.95
N ALA A 170 3.59 -12.17 24.25
CA ALA A 170 4.39 -11.35 23.33
C ALA A 170 3.54 -10.80 22.18
N ILE A 171 2.68 -11.62 21.57
CA ILE A 171 1.72 -11.17 20.55
C ILE A 171 0.75 -10.14 21.10
N GLN A 172 0.18 -10.42 22.27
CA GLN A 172 -0.77 -9.50 22.89
C GLN A 172 -0.10 -8.17 23.23
N GLN A 173 1.17 -8.18 23.63
CA GLN A 173 1.99 -6.99 23.87
C GLN A 173 2.22 -6.19 22.58
N LEU A 174 2.53 -6.83 21.45
CA LEU A 174 2.66 -6.15 20.16
C LEU A 174 1.37 -5.46 19.74
N ILE A 175 0.24 -6.18 19.84
CA ILE A 175 -1.10 -5.62 19.60
C ILE A 175 -1.35 -4.48 20.59
N ASN A 176 -0.92 -4.64 21.85
CA ASN A 176 -1.18 -3.66 22.87
C ASN A 176 -0.41 -2.35 22.67
N ASN A 177 0.87 -2.45 22.33
CA ASN A 177 1.79 -1.36 22.07
C ASN A 177 1.39 -0.53 20.84
N SER A 178 0.61 -1.11 19.93
CA SER A 178 0.01 -0.37 18.81
C SER A 178 -1.17 0.53 19.19
N SER A 179 -1.51 0.65 20.48
CA SER A 179 -2.59 1.52 20.95
C SER A 179 -2.20 3.00 20.88
N ILE A 180 -2.56 3.66 19.78
CA ILE A 180 -2.40 5.11 19.61
C ILE A 180 -3.25 5.96 20.58
N ASP A 181 -4.17 5.33 21.31
CA ASP A 181 -5.17 6.00 22.15
C ASP A 181 -4.64 6.36 23.54
N LYS A 182 -3.67 5.60 24.04
CA LYS A 182 -3.13 5.70 25.40
C LYS A 182 -1.71 6.28 25.40
N ASP A 183 -0.91 5.88 24.43
CA ASP A 183 0.52 6.12 24.43
C ASP A 183 0.97 7.08 23.32
N THR A 184 2.16 7.63 23.50
CA THR A 184 2.85 8.35 22.43
C THR A 184 3.32 7.35 21.38
N PHE A 185 3.19 7.72 20.10
CA PHE A 185 3.60 6.84 19.00
C PHE A 185 4.39 7.60 17.93
N CYS A 186 5.10 6.85 17.09
CA CYS A 186 5.75 7.34 15.89
C CYS A 186 4.99 6.81 14.67
N ILE A 187 4.37 7.70 13.88
CA ILE A 187 3.66 7.29 12.65
C ILE A 187 4.65 6.88 11.54
N TYR A 188 5.91 7.32 11.62
CA TYR A 188 6.90 7.14 10.56
C TYR A 188 7.54 5.75 10.54
N ASN A 189 7.80 5.13 11.70
CA ASN A 189 8.42 3.80 11.83
C ASN A 189 9.49 3.51 10.75
N LEU A 190 10.47 4.40 10.63
CA LEU A 190 11.45 4.48 9.56
C LEU A 190 12.25 3.20 9.39
N SER A 191 12.67 2.55 10.47
CA SER A 191 13.54 1.38 10.35
C SER A 191 12.88 0.25 9.56
N ARG A 192 11.58 0.01 9.79
CA ARG A 192 10.82 -1.03 9.07
C ARG A 192 10.54 -0.63 7.63
N ARG A 193 10.17 0.63 7.39
CA ARG A 193 9.89 1.13 6.03
C ARG A 193 11.14 1.20 5.15
N ILE A 194 12.27 1.60 5.71
CA ILE A 194 13.57 1.61 5.01
C ILE A 194 14.06 0.20 4.76
N PHE A 195 13.92 -0.71 5.73
CA PHE A 195 14.18 -2.13 5.52
C PHE A 195 13.37 -2.67 4.32
N ALA A 196 12.06 -2.41 4.28
CA ALA A 196 11.21 -2.85 3.18
C ALA A 196 11.62 -2.23 1.84
N ASP A 197 11.98 -0.94 1.78
CA ASP A 197 12.43 -0.28 0.55
C ASP A 197 13.72 -0.91 0.00
N ILE A 198 14.70 -1.13 0.88
CA ILE A 198 15.97 -1.79 0.52
C ILE A 198 15.69 -3.22 0.06
N PHE A 199 14.90 -3.99 0.81
CA PHE A 199 14.59 -5.38 0.53
C PHE A 199 13.88 -5.54 -0.83
N MET A 200 12.81 -4.78 -1.08
CA MET A 200 12.02 -4.92 -2.31
C MET A 200 12.83 -4.51 -3.55
N ARG A 201 13.69 -3.50 -3.43
CA ARG A 201 14.59 -3.09 -4.53
C ARG A 201 15.73 -4.06 -4.74
N PHE A 202 16.25 -4.67 -3.69
CA PHE A 202 17.27 -5.71 -3.78
C PHE A 202 16.67 -6.97 -4.44
N TYR A 203 15.52 -7.43 -3.95
CA TYR A 203 14.83 -8.61 -4.45
C TYR A 203 14.43 -8.47 -5.93
N SER A 204 13.94 -7.29 -6.34
CA SER A 204 13.51 -7.06 -7.73
C SER A 204 14.65 -7.25 -8.75
N LYS A 205 15.91 -7.12 -8.33
CA LYS A 205 17.11 -7.32 -9.17
C LYS A 205 17.67 -8.75 -9.16
N ARG A 206 17.57 -9.46 -8.03
CA ARG A 206 18.30 -10.72 -7.78
C ARG A 206 17.44 -11.98 -7.92
N ASN A 207 16.12 -11.85 -8.01
CA ASN A 207 15.14 -12.96 -8.07
C ASN A 207 15.31 -14.01 -6.95
N SER A 208 16.05 -13.69 -5.87
CA SER A 208 16.36 -14.59 -4.77
C SER A 208 16.43 -13.82 -3.46
N ILE A 209 15.98 -14.46 -2.37
CA ILE A 209 16.05 -13.92 -1.01
C ILE A 209 17.31 -14.48 -0.35
N PRO A 210 18.15 -13.64 0.30
CA PRO A 210 19.25 -14.11 1.13
C PRO A 210 18.75 -15.03 2.25
N GLU A 211 19.47 -16.11 2.53
CA GLU A 211 19.07 -17.16 3.49
C GLU A 211 18.64 -16.61 4.85
N ILE A 212 19.42 -15.72 5.44
CA ILE A 212 19.10 -15.07 6.72
C ILE A 212 17.78 -14.28 6.70
N ILE A 213 17.41 -13.71 5.55
CA ILE A 213 16.12 -13.01 5.40
C ILE A 213 14.98 -14.04 5.27
N ASP A 214 15.21 -15.14 4.55
CA ASP A 214 14.23 -16.23 4.44
C ASP A 214 13.95 -16.86 5.81
N GLU A 215 14.98 -17.13 6.60
CA GLU A 215 14.84 -17.59 7.99
C GLU A 215 14.06 -16.58 8.84
N SER A 216 14.36 -15.28 8.69
CA SER A 216 13.66 -14.22 9.42
C SER A 216 12.18 -14.12 9.06
N PHE A 217 11.82 -14.39 7.81
CA PHE A 217 10.42 -14.40 7.37
C PHE A 217 9.66 -15.66 7.80
N ARG A 218 10.33 -16.69 8.34
CA ARG A 218 9.67 -17.82 8.98
C ARG A 218 9.30 -17.53 10.44
N ASP A 219 9.88 -16.50 11.05
CA ASP A 219 9.51 -16.04 12.38
C ASP A 219 8.31 -15.10 12.33
N GLU A 220 7.15 -15.58 12.80
CA GLU A 220 5.92 -14.79 12.84
C GLU A 220 6.06 -13.53 13.71
N LYS A 221 6.85 -13.54 14.80
CA LYS A 221 7.06 -12.35 15.64
C LYS A 221 7.81 -11.27 14.86
N MET A 222 8.80 -11.67 14.07
CA MET A 222 9.53 -10.76 13.17
C MET A 222 8.58 -10.13 12.15
N LEU A 223 7.72 -10.92 11.51
CA LEU A 223 6.72 -10.42 10.56
C LEU A 223 5.71 -9.46 11.22
N MET A 224 5.19 -9.79 12.42
CA MET A 224 4.31 -8.89 13.18
C MET A 224 4.99 -7.57 13.51
N TRP A 225 6.27 -7.62 13.85
CA TRP A 225 7.08 -6.44 14.17
C TRP A 225 7.36 -5.58 12.93
N MET A 226 7.64 -6.20 11.78
CA MET A 226 7.77 -5.51 10.49
C MET A 226 6.48 -4.80 10.09
N ALA A 227 5.32 -5.36 10.46
CA ALA A 227 4.00 -4.81 10.16
C ALA A 227 3.57 -3.63 11.06
N ILE A 228 4.30 -3.31 12.14
CA ILE A 228 4.01 -2.18 13.04
C ILE A 228 3.70 -0.85 12.32
N PRO A 229 4.41 -0.43 11.25
CA PRO A 229 4.08 0.80 10.52
C PRO A 229 2.64 0.80 9.99
N ILE A 230 2.23 -0.28 9.32
CA ILE A 230 0.87 -0.42 8.76
C ILE A 230 -0.15 -0.42 9.88
N ILE A 231 0.11 -1.17 10.94
CA ILE A 231 -0.76 -1.29 12.11
C ILE A 231 -1.00 0.06 12.77
N THR A 232 0.07 0.85 12.93
CA THR A 232 0.01 2.21 13.46
C THR A 232 -0.79 3.13 12.53
N THR A 233 -0.54 3.05 11.22
CA THR A 233 -1.29 3.83 10.22
C THR A 233 -2.77 3.47 10.19
N LEU A 234 -3.11 2.17 10.23
CA LEU A 234 -4.49 1.67 10.26
C LEU A 234 -5.23 2.16 11.50
N ALA A 235 -4.60 2.04 12.68
CA ALA A 235 -5.15 2.57 13.92
C ALA A 235 -5.38 4.07 13.80
N PHE A 236 -4.39 4.80 13.28
CA PHE A 236 -4.44 6.26 13.15
C PHE A 236 -5.58 6.71 12.24
N VAL A 237 -5.66 6.17 11.03
CA VAL A 237 -6.72 6.47 10.05
C VAL A 237 -8.09 6.06 10.57
N SER A 238 -8.20 4.90 11.22
CA SER A 238 -9.44 4.45 11.86
C SER A 238 -9.92 5.47 12.89
N LYS A 239 -9.01 5.90 13.78
CA LYS A 239 -9.33 6.86 14.82
C LYS A 239 -9.74 8.20 14.27
N THR A 240 -8.98 8.74 13.31
CA THR A 240 -9.30 10.04 12.69
C THR A 240 -10.61 9.99 11.91
N SER A 241 -10.93 8.85 11.28
CA SER A 241 -12.18 8.68 10.53
C SER A 241 -13.41 8.54 11.43
N SER A 242 -13.24 7.95 12.62
CA SER A 242 -14.32 7.80 13.62
C SER A 242 -14.72 9.11 14.30
N MET A 243 -13.83 10.10 14.35
CA MET A 243 -14.14 11.42 14.86
C MET A 243 -15.04 12.14 13.84
N CYS A 244 -16.35 12.18 14.09
CA CYS A 244 -17.32 12.82 13.20
C CYS A 244 -16.81 14.16 12.65
N TRP A 245 -16.83 14.33 11.33
CA TRP A 245 -16.38 15.52 10.59
C TRP A 245 -16.89 16.87 11.13
N GLY A 246 -18.03 16.88 11.85
CA GLY A 246 -18.57 18.07 12.50
C GLY A 246 -18.00 18.41 13.88
N ILE A 247 -17.26 17.50 14.52
CA ILE A 247 -16.65 17.64 15.87
C ILE A 247 -15.12 17.55 15.79
N ILE A 248 -14.56 17.33 14.61
CA ILE A 248 -13.13 17.53 14.37
C ILE A 248 -12.85 19.00 14.66
N THR A 249 -12.42 19.30 15.88
CA THR A 249 -11.79 20.58 16.17
C THR A 249 -10.67 20.73 15.14
N GLU A 250 -10.48 21.92 14.56
CA GLU A 250 -9.38 22.24 13.63
C GLU A 250 -8.07 21.51 13.99
N LYS A 251 -7.80 21.34 15.29
CA LYS A 251 -6.62 20.67 15.86
C LYS A 251 -6.45 19.20 15.46
N SER A 252 -7.49 18.37 15.45
CA SER A 252 -7.38 16.93 15.10
C SER A 252 -7.21 16.75 13.59
N TYR A 253 -7.79 17.67 12.81
CA TYR A 253 -7.64 17.78 11.36
C TYR A 253 -6.17 18.03 10.98
N PHE A 254 -5.48 18.94 11.69
CA PHE A 254 -4.10 19.33 11.40
C PHE A 254 -3.04 18.23 11.53
N TYR A 255 -3.20 17.24 12.43
CA TYR A 255 -2.23 16.14 12.55
C TYR A 255 -2.38 15.10 11.45
N GLY A 256 -3.63 14.73 11.16
CA GLY A 256 -3.96 13.88 10.02
C GLY A 256 -3.39 14.49 8.74
N ILE A 257 -3.54 15.79 8.58
CA ILE A 257 -3.01 16.55 7.47
C ILE A 257 -1.50 16.42 7.31
N SER A 258 -0.66 16.56 8.33
CA SER A 258 0.80 16.49 8.10
C SER A 258 1.28 15.15 7.50
N TYR A 259 0.62 14.05 7.90
CA TYR A 259 0.87 12.72 7.33
C TYR A 259 0.14 12.51 5.99
N LEU A 260 -1.07 13.06 5.83
CA LEU A 260 -1.95 12.81 4.68
C LEU A 260 -1.82 13.85 3.54
N GLU A 261 -1.21 15.01 3.77
CA GLU A 261 -1.02 16.09 2.79
C GLU A 261 0.41 16.16 2.25
N SER A 262 1.37 15.52 2.93
CA SER A 262 2.77 15.60 2.53
C SER A 262 3.08 14.66 1.37
N ASP A 263 3.98 15.07 0.48
CA ASP A 263 4.53 14.22 -0.58
C ASP A 263 5.33 13.02 -0.03
N ILE A 264 5.66 13.05 1.25
CA ILE A 264 6.17 11.91 2.02
C ILE A 264 5.18 10.75 2.03
N MET A 265 3.89 11.05 2.07
CA MET A 265 2.82 10.06 2.16
C MET A 265 2.92 9.05 1.01
N TYR A 266 3.25 9.49 -0.21
CA TYR A 266 3.45 8.57 -1.34
C TYR A 266 4.60 7.60 -1.11
N TYR A 267 5.70 8.06 -0.49
CA TYR A 267 6.81 7.18 -0.14
C TYR A 267 6.40 6.21 0.96
N MET A 268 5.76 6.67 2.03
CA MET A 268 5.31 5.83 3.14
C MET A 268 4.27 4.80 2.71
N GLN A 269 3.28 5.19 1.92
CA GLN A 269 2.26 4.29 1.37
C GLN A 269 2.86 3.20 0.48
N MET A 270 3.87 3.55 -0.33
CA MET A 270 4.60 2.56 -1.12
C MET A 270 5.32 1.54 -0.21
N GLN A 271 5.93 2.00 0.87
CA GLN A 271 6.57 1.08 1.83
C GLN A 271 5.54 0.27 2.63
N ASP A 272 4.40 0.85 2.99
CA ASP A 272 3.32 0.12 3.64
C ASP A 272 2.77 -0.97 2.70
N LEU A 273 2.58 -0.67 1.42
CA LEU A 273 2.21 -1.66 0.39
C LEU A 273 3.24 -2.80 0.30
N ASN A 274 4.52 -2.45 0.23
CA ASN A 274 5.63 -3.41 0.20
C ASN A 274 5.63 -4.32 1.45
N ILE A 275 5.47 -3.75 2.64
CA ILE A 275 5.40 -4.51 3.88
C ILE A 275 4.18 -5.44 3.87
N ILE A 276 3.01 -5.00 3.39
CA ILE A 276 1.83 -5.86 3.25
C ILE A 276 2.12 -7.03 2.31
N GLN A 277 2.78 -6.79 1.18
CA GLN A 277 3.16 -7.86 0.25
C GLN A 277 4.10 -8.89 0.89
N ILE A 278 5.08 -8.44 1.68
CA ILE A 278 5.98 -9.33 2.44
C ILE A 278 5.17 -10.18 3.44
N ILE A 279 4.38 -9.56 4.31
CA ILE A 279 3.67 -10.29 5.37
C ILE A 279 2.55 -11.19 4.82
N ILE A 280 1.84 -10.80 3.76
CA ILE A 280 0.89 -11.69 3.07
C ILE A 280 1.59 -12.96 2.56
N SER A 281 2.83 -12.83 2.08
CA SER A 281 3.58 -13.95 1.50
C SER A 281 4.10 -14.92 2.55
N HIS A 282 4.44 -14.43 3.74
CA HIS A 282 5.18 -15.24 4.70
C HIS A 282 4.40 -15.61 5.96
N MET A 283 3.42 -14.80 6.37
CA MET A 283 2.66 -15.01 7.61
C MET A 283 1.52 -16.03 7.46
N ASN A 284 1.12 -16.66 8.56
CA ASN A 284 -0.18 -17.34 8.61
C ASN A 284 -1.34 -16.37 8.31
N LEU A 285 -2.21 -16.76 7.39
CA LEU A 285 -3.24 -15.90 6.81
C LEU A 285 -4.30 -15.45 7.82
N GLU A 286 -4.62 -16.32 8.79
CA GLU A 286 -5.55 -15.97 9.87
C GLU A 286 -4.89 -15.05 10.90
N VAL A 287 -3.65 -15.33 11.28
CA VAL A 287 -2.86 -14.46 12.17
C VAL A 287 -2.76 -13.06 11.58
N LEU A 288 -2.44 -12.96 10.28
CA LEU A 288 -2.32 -11.69 9.56
C LEU A 288 -3.60 -10.86 9.60
N LEU A 289 -4.73 -11.44 9.18
CA LEU A 289 -6.01 -10.72 9.14
C LEU A 289 -6.44 -10.29 10.54
N ARG A 290 -6.29 -11.16 11.55
CA ARG A 290 -6.56 -10.77 12.95
C ARG A 290 -5.70 -9.59 13.36
N TYR A 291 -4.41 -9.64 13.06
CA TYR A 291 -3.49 -8.57 13.39
C TYR A 291 -3.86 -7.25 12.73
N PHE A 292 -4.38 -7.25 11.50
CA PHE A 292 -4.92 -6.03 10.87
C PHE A 292 -6.27 -5.56 11.43
N LEU A 293 -7.12 -6.47 11.91
CA LEU A 293 -8.45 -6.14 12.42
C LEU A 293 -8.43 -5.54 13.84
N PHE A 294 -7.54 -5.99 14.72
CA PHE A 294 -7.46 -5.49 16.10
C PHE A 294 -7.21 -3.96 16.23
N PRO A 295 -6.28 -3.36 15.48
CA PRO A 295 -5.99 -1.92 15.56
C PRO A 295 -7.13 -1.06 15.05
N ILE A 296 -7.91 -1.57 14.09
CA ILE A 296 -9.04 -0.84 13.52
C ILE A 296 -10.31 -0.98 14.38
N CYS A 297 -10.41 -2.02 15.20
CA CYS A 297 -11.57 -2.30 16.06
C CYS A 297 -11.15 -2.46 17.53
N PRO A 298 -10.94 -1.35 18.27
CA PRO A 298 -10.54 -1.42 19.68
C PRO A 298 -11.51 -2.23 20.56
N SER A 299 -12.82 -2.21 20.26
CA SER A 299 -13.83 -3.05 20.93
C SER A 299 -13.51 -4.53 20.84
N LEU A 300 -13.17 -5.03 19.64
CA LEU A 300 -12.79 -6.43 19.45
C LEU A 300 -11.56 -6.81 20.27
N ARG A 301 -10.61 -5.88 20.44
CA ARG A 301 -9.41 -6.10 21.26
C ARG A 301 -9.71 -6.32 22.74
N GLU A 302 -10.75 -5.68 23.26
CA GLU A 302 -11.13 -5.76 24.67
C GLU A 302 -11.91 -7.05 24.98
N HIS A 303 -12.64 -7.60 24.01
CA HIS A 303 -13.59 -8.70 24.25
C HIS A 303 -13.26 -10.02 23.54
N VAL A 304 -12.39 -10.02 22.54
CA VAL A 304 -12.06 -11.22 21.75
C VAL A 304 -10.59 -11.59 21.88
N MET A 305 -10.30 -12.83 22.33
CA MET A 305 -8.92 -13.33 22.37
C MET A 305 -8.35 -13.45 20.97
N PHE A 306 -7.08 -13.08 20.79
CA PHE A 306 -6.38 -13.10 19.50
C PHE A 306 -6.47 -14.42 18.73
N PHE A 307 -6.57 -15.56 19.43
CA PHE A 307 -6.59 -16.87 18.80
C PHE A 307 -7.99 -17.35 18.38
N HIS A 308 -9.04 -16.56 18.57
CA HIS A 308 -10.37 -16.92 18.06
C HIS A 308 -10.36 -16.97 16.52
N PRO A 309 -11.16 -17.86 15.91
CA PRO A 309 -11.34 -17.88 14.45
C PRO A 309 -11.85 -16.53 13.92
N ILE A 310 -11.35 -16.13 12.75
CA ILE A 310 -11.77 -14.87 12.08
C ILE A 310 -13.28 -14.81 11.86
N SER A 311 -13.90 -15.92 11.46
CA SER A 311 -15.35 -16.04 11.32
C SER A 311 -16.11 -15.57 12.56
N SER A 312 -15.60 -15.87 13.76
CA SER A 312 -16.18 -15.44 15.03
C SER A 312 -16.04 -13.93 15.24
N MET A 313 -14.87 -13.36 14.92
CA MET A 313 -14.62 -11.92 15.02
C MET A 313 -15.52 -11.13 14.07
N LEU A 314 -15.60 -11.56 12.82
CA LEU A 314 -16.42 -10.92 11.78
C LEU A 314 -17.92 -11.06 12.01
N SER A 315 -18.34 -12.08 12.75
CA SER A 315 -19.75 -12.26 13.14
C SER A 315 -20.13 -11.50 14.41
N SER A 316 -19.16 -10.91 15.11
CA SER A 316 -19.40 -10.12 16.32
C SER A 316 -20.18 -8.85 16.00
N ASN A 317 -21.13 -8.50 16.87
CA ASN A 317 -21.85 -7.22 16.79
C ASN A 317 -20.91 -6.02 17.05
N GLU A 318 -19.73 -6.26 17.62
CA GLU A 318 -18.71 -5.23 17.87
C GLU A 318 -17.86 -4.92 16.64
N PHE A 319 -17.93 -5.74 15.58
CA PHE A 319 -17.18 -5.50 14.36
C PHE A 319 -17.87 -4.40 13.54
N PRO A 320 -17.27 -3.20 13.43
CA PRO A 320 -17.81 -2.13 12.64
C PRO A 320 -17.39 -2.33 11.18
N CYS A 321 -18.28 -2.84 10.33
CA CYS A 321 -18.06 -2.92 8.87
C CYS A 321 -18.12 -1.54 8.15
N CYS A 322 -17.80 -0.46 8.86
CA CYS A 322 -17.97 0.92 8.41
C CYS A 322 -16.76 1.45 7.60
N VAL A 323 -16.62 2.78 7.54
CA VAL A 323 -15.52 3.52 6.89
C VAL A 323 -14.13 3.05 7.34
N ILE A 324 -14.01 2.54 8.55
CA ILE A 324 -12.75 2.03 9.10
C ILE A 324 -12.23 0.82 8.29
N LEU A 325 -13.12 -0.12 7.94
CA LEU A 325 -12.77 -1.29 7.16
C LEU A 325 -12.36 -0.91 5.72
N ARG A 326 -12.87 0.21 5.19
CA ARG A 326 -12.56 0.71 3.85
C ARG A 326 -11.06 0.82 3.62
N TYR A 327 -10.34 1.45 4.55
CA TYR A 327 -8.90 1.69 4.35
C TYR A 327 -8.09 0.39 4.34
N LEU A 328 -8.44 -0.56 5.22
CA LEU A 328 -7.84 -1.90 5.19
C LEU A 328 -8.11 -2.61 3.86
N LEU A 329 -9.35 -2.57 3.37
CA LEU A 329 -9.71 -3.18 2.08
C LEU A 329 -8.95 -2.54 0.91
N ILE A 330 -8.78 -1.21 0.90
CA ILE A 330 -7.97 -0.50 -0.11
C ILE A 330 -6.53 -1.02 -0.08
N LEU A 331 -5.91 -1.10 1.10
CA LEU A 331 -4.53 -1.57 1.23
C LEU A 331 -4.36 -3.02 0.78
N LEU A 332 -5.26 -3.92 1.20
CA LEU A 332 -5.24 -5.32 0.79
C LEU A 332 -5.44 -5.48 -0.72
N TYR A 333 -6.45 -4.80 -1.29
CA TYR A 333 -6.72 -4.84 -2.73
C TYR A 333 -5.52 -4.36 -3.55
N ASN A 334 -4.96 -3.19 -3.22
CA ASN A 334 -3.81 -2.66 -3.96
C ASN A 334 -2.56 -3.53 -3.77
N SER A 335 -2.34 -4.12 -2.58
CA SER A 335 -1.19 -5.00 -2.36
C SER A 335 -1.24 -6.25 -3.23
N LEU A 336 -2.44 -6.78 -3.47
CA LEU A 336 -2.66 -7.92 -4.37
C LEU A 336 -2.58 -7.54 -5.86
N LEU A 337 -3.00 -6.33 -6.21
CA LEU A 337 -3.05 -5.82 -7.58
C LEU A 337 -1.70 -5.30 -8.09
N GLU A 338 -1.06 -4.41 -7.33
CA GLU A 338 0.11 -3.63 -7.77
C GLU A 338 1.40 -4.42 -7.53
N ARG A 339 1.63 -5.40 -8.40
CA ARG A 339 2.75 -6.36 -8.33
C ARG A 339 4.06 -5.84 -8.95
N HIS A 340 4.34 -4.54 -8.91
CA HIS A 340 5.46 -3.97 -9.68
C HIS A 340 6.82 -4.59 -9.33
N PHE A 341 7.12 -4.80 -8.05
CA PHE A 341 8.43 -5.30 -7.59
C PHE A 341 8.46 -6.81 -7.33
N ILE A 342 7.29 -7.43 -7.22
CA ILE A 342 7.12 -8.86 -6.87
C ILE A 342 6.60 -9.70 -8.04
N GLY A 343 6.14 -9.04 -9.10
CA GLY A 343 5.71 -9.67 -10.33
C GLY A 343 6.88 -9.97 -11.26
N ASP A 344 6.67 -10.93 -12.14
CA ASP A 344 7.60 -11.21 -13.22
C ASP A 344 7.47 -10.15 -14.35
N PHE A 345 8.12 -9.01 -14.13
CA PHE A 345 8.23 -7.93 -15.11
C PHE A 345 9.68 -7.78 -15.59
N PRO A 346 9.90 -7.53 -16.90
CA PRO A 346 11.22 -7.16 -17.42
C PRO A 346 11.73 -5.83 -16.84
N HIS A 347 10.82 -4.86 -16.65
CA HIS A 347 11.15 -3.50 -16.23
C HIS A 347 10.20 -3.02 -15.12
N PRO A 348 10.39 -3.48 -13.87
CA PRO A 348 9.49 -3.19 -12.75
C PRO A 348 9.36 -1.68 -12.46
N ASP A 349 10.47 -0.94 -12.54
CA ASP A 349 10.47 0.52 -12.36
C ASP A 349 9.64 1.24 -13.44
N TYR A 350 9.71 0.80 -14.70
CA TYR A 350 8.93 1.42 -15.78
C TYR A 350 7.43 1.24 -15.55
N GLN A 351 7.00 0.02 -15.20
CA GLN A 351 5.61 -0.31 -14.96
C GLN A 351 5.03 0.49 -13.78
N PHE A 352 5.80 0.65 -12.71
CA PHE A 352 5.38 1.48 -11.58
C PHE A 352 5.21 2.96 -11.96
N GLU A 353 6.18 3.54 -12.68
CA GLU A 353 6.11 4.95 -13.06
C GLU A 353 5.02 5.19 -14.13
N GLU A 354 4.78 4.26 -15.05
CA GLU A 354 3.67 4.29 -16.02
C GLU A 354 2.32 4.37 -15.30
N ARG A 355 2.09 3.47 -14.34
CA ARG A 355 0.85 3.45 -13.53
C ARG A 355 0.65 4.77 -12.78
N LYS A 356 1.70 5.33 -12.20
CA LYS A 356 1.65 6.65 -11.57
C LYS A 356 1.25 7.76 -12.53
N VAL A 357 1.89 7.83 -13.69
CA VAL A 357 1.60 8.88 -14.69
C VAL A 357 0.16 8.78 -15.18
N ILE A 358 -0.36 7.57 -15.46
CA ILE A 358 -1.77 7.34 -15.80
C ILE A 358 -2.69 7.93 -14.73
N HIS A 359 -2.44 7.57 -13.47
CA HIS A 359 -3.26 8.00 -12.36
C HIS A 359 -3.22 9.51 -12.13
N ILE A 360 -2.06 10.14 -12.29
CA ILE A 360 -1.89 11.59 -12.14
C ILE A 360 -2.60 12.35 -13.28
N LEU A 361 -2.47 11.87 -14.52
CA LEU A 361 -3.15 12.48 -15.68
C LEU A 361 -4.66 12.36 -15.59
N ALA A 362 -5.17 11.24 -15.08
CA ALA A 362 -6.60 11.04 -14.84
C ALA A 362 -7.20 12.07 -13.88
N LEU A 363 -6.38 12.73 -13.05
CA LEU A 363 -6.86 13.71 -12.09
C LEU A 363 -7.14 15.08 -12.70
N GLU A 364 -6.66 15.38 -13.92
CA GLU A 364 -6.90 16.63 -14.67
C GLU A 364 -7.04 17.90 -13.82
N HIS A 365 -5.95 18.57 -13.41
CA HIS A 365 -6.08 19.94 -12.89
C HIS A 365 -6.60 20.88 -14.01
N PRO A 366 -7.77 21.55 -13.89
CA PRO A 366 -8.37 22.28 -15.02
C PRO A 366 -7.67 23.58 -15.46
N LYS A 367 -6.46 23.88 -14.98
CA LYS A 367 -5.74 25.13 -15.25
C LYS A 367 -4.29 24.86 -15.67
N PHE A 368 -4.10 24.35 -16.89
CA PHE A 368 -2.78 24.15 -17.49
C PHE A 368 -2.55 25.16 -18.62
N GLU A 369 -2.23 26.40 -18.27
CA GLU A 369 -2.00 27.48 -19.23
C GLU A 369 -0.49 27.88 -19.31
N GLY A 370 0.33 27.25 -20.18
CA GLY A 370 1.57 27.88 -20.71
C GLY A 370 2.77 26.97 -20.89
N ALA A 371 3.51 27.07 -22.01
CA ALA A 371 4.87 26.49 -22.23
C ALA A 371 5.84 27.63 -22.53
N PRO A 372 7.14 27.58 -22.16
CA PRO A 372 8.02 26.43 -21.87
C PRO A 372 8.25 26.13 -20.37
N GLU A 373 7.49 26.75 -19.48
CA GLU A 373 7.46 26.42 -18.04
C GLU A 373 6.72 25.10 -17.73
N LYS A 374 6.46 24.26 -18.74
CA LYS A 374 5.63 23.05 -18.66
C LYS A 374 6.22 21.90 -17.87
N TYR A 375 7.54 21.89 -17.70
CA TYR A 375 8.19 21.01 -16.75
C TYR A 375 8.18 21.59 -15.34
N LYS A 376 7.88 22.88 -15.16
CA LYS A 376 7.95 23.57 -13.87
C LYS A 376 6.80 23.12 -12.96
N PHE A 377 5.55 23.05 -13.41
CA PHE A 377 4.46 22.54 -12.54
C PHE A 377 4.58 21.04 -12.20
N PHE A 378 4.97 20.21 -13.17
CA PHE A 378 5.40 18.83 -12.92
C PHE A 378 6.73 18.76 -12.13
N ARG A 379 7.50 19.85 -11.97
CA ARG A 379 8.69 19.93 -11.08
C ARG A 379 8.41 20.65 -9.75
N ASP A 380 7.31 21.38 -9.64
CA ASP A 380 6.98 22.29 -8.55
C ASP A 380 5.97 21.64 -7.60
N THR A 381 5.16 20.70 -8.11
CA THR A 381 4.56 19.66 -7.25
C THR A 381 5.70 18.73 -6.84
N ARG A 382 6.03 18.69 -5.54
CA ARG A 382 7.29 18.08 -5.08
C ARG A 382 7.30 16.56 -5.40
N VAL A 383 6.12 15.92 -5.52
CA VAL A 383 5.88 14.56 -6.06
C VAL A 383 6.45 14.34 -7.46
N MET A 384 6.25 15.28 -8.38
CA MET A 384 6.52 15.08 -9.81
C MET A 384 7.91 15.55 -10.23
N LYS A 385 8.57 16.44 -9.45
CA LYS A 385 10.02 16.74 -9.59
C LYS A 385 10.83 15.44 -9.62
N LYS A 386 10.37 14.47 -8.85
CA LYS A 386 10.91 13.12 -8.71
C LYS A 386 10.79 12.27 -9.99
N LEU A 387 9.65 12.39 -10.67
CA LEU A 387 9.23 11.59 -11.84
C LEU A 387 9.91 12.08 -13.13
N VAL A 388 9.89 13.40 -13.40
CA VAL A 388 10.45 14.06 -14.60
C VAL A 388 11.94 13.77 -14.84
N GLU A 389 12.67 13.43 -13.79
CA GLU A 389 14.12 13.23 -13.84
C GLU A 389 14.52 11.75 -13.96
N THR A 390 13.56 10.83 -14.17
CA THR A 390 13.88 9.45 -14.57
C THR A 390 14.08 9.42 -16.09
N LYS A 391 15.09 8.67 -16.57
CA LYS A 391 15.33 8.51 -18.01
C LYS A 391 14.12 7.95 -18.78
N ASN A 392 13.18 7.34 -18.06
CA ASN A 392 12.01 6.70 -18.61
C ASN A 392 10.77 7.61 -18.61
N PHE A 393 10.83 8.78 -17.97
CA PHE A 393 9.64 9.62 -17.81
C PHE A 393 9.12 10.17 -19.13
N ASP A 394 10.00 10.77 -19.95
CA ASP A 394 9.58 11.33 -21.23
C ASP A 394 8.95 10.26 -22.14
N PRO A 395 9.56 9.06 -22.32
CA PRO A 395 8.90 7.97 -23.03
C PRO A 395 7.55 7.55 -22.45
N ILE A 396 7.43 7.48 -21.11
CA ILE A 396 6.17 7.11 -20.45
C ILE A 396 5.09 8.16 -20.73
N VAL A 397 5.42 9.44 -20.58
CA VAL A 397 4.48 10.54 -20.81
C VAL A 397 4.04 10.56 -22.27
N GLU A 398 4.94 10.41 -23.22
CA GLU A 398 4.62 10.31 -24.64
C GLU A 398 3.72 9.09 -24.93
N GLU A 399 3.95 7.98 -24.23
CA GLU A 399 3.17 6.76 -24.39
C GLU A 399 1.74 6.90 -23.85
N VAL A 400 1.54 7.55 -22.70
CA VAL A 400 0.21 7.59 -22.05
C VAL A 400 -0.59 8.88 -22.30
N THR A 401 0.00 9.90 -22.92
CA THR A 401 -0.68 11.18 -23.20
C THR A 401 -1.03 11.41 -24.66
N CYS A 402 -2.15 12.09 -24.90
CA CYS A 402 -2.38 12.86 -26.11
C CYS A 402 -2.27 14.35 -25.79
N PHE A 403 -1.98 15.19 -26.79
CA PHE A 403 -1.95 16.64 -26.59
C PHE A 403 -2.84 17.37 -27.59
N THR A 404 -3.50 18.41 -27.10
CA THR A 404 -4.22 19.39 -27.92
C THR A 404 -3.60 20.76 -27.72
N THR A 405 -3.45 21.55 -28.76
CA THR A 405 -2.99 22.94 -28.62
C THR A 405 -4.19 23.83 -28.36
N ASP A 406 -4.19 24.59 -27.26
CA ASP A 406 -5.23 25.59 -27.00
C ASP A 406 -5.10 26.80 -27.96
N ASN A 407 -6.08 27.72 -27.89
CA ASN A 407 -6.11 28.93 -28.73
C ASN A 407 -4.89 29.85 -28.51
N ASN A 408 -4.15 29.67 -27.41
CA ASN A 408 -2.94 30.43 -27.07
C ASN A 408 -1.65 29.70 -27.51
N GLY A 409 -1.75 28.63 -28.30
CA GLY A 409 -0.59 27.84 -28.74
C GLY A 409 -0.06 26.90 -27.65
N LYS A 410 -0.75 26.73 -26.53
CA LYS A 410 -0.29 25.92 -25.40
C LYS A 410 -0.82 24.49 -25.55
N LYS A 411 0.08 23.53 -25.75
CA LYS A 411 -0.20 22.09 -25.57
C LYS A 411 -0.83 21.76 -24.20
N LYS A 412 -2.05 21.25 -24.18
CA LYS A 412 -2.71 20.60 -23.04
C LYS A 412 -2.53 19.10 -23.21
N TYR A 413 -1.98 18.43 -22.21
CA TYR A 413 -1.85 16.97 -22.18
C TYR A 413 -3.08 16.36 -21.50
N THR A 414 -3.59 15.29 -22.07
CA THR A 414 -4.69 14.50 -21.53
C THR A 414 -4.33 13.04 -21.61
N LEU A 415 -4.86 12.22 -20.69
CA LEU A 415 -4.69 10.77 -20.75
C LEU A 415 -5.27 10.22 -22.06
N LYS A 416 -4.54 9.34 -22.78
CA LYS A 416 -5.14 8.71 -23.96
C LYS A 416 -6.33 7.82 -23.54
N PRO A 417 -7.42 7.78 -24.33
CA PRO A 417 -8.64 7.04 -23.96
C PRO A 417 -8.41 5.56 -23.63
N GLU A 418 -7.45 4.90 -24.28
CA GLU A 418 -7.10 3.50 -24.02
C GLU A 418 -6.59 3.25 -22.59
N TYR A 419 -5.96 4.25 -21.95
CA TYR A 419 -5.48 4.17 -20.58
C TYR A 419 -6.55 4.57 -19.55
N ALA A 420 -7.66 5.19 -19.96
CA ALA A 420 -8.72 5.65 -19.05
C ALA A 420 -9.34 4.49 -18.24
N ASN A 421 -9.39 3.30 -18.83
CA ASN A 421 -9.94 2.10 -18.17
C ASN A 421 -9.03 1.52 -17.08
N LEU A 422 -7.76 1.96 -17.04
CA LEU A 422 -6.77 1.52 -16.04
C LEU A 422 -6.81 2.36 -14.77
N VAL A 423 -7.63 3.42 -14.74
CA VAL A 423 -7.80 4.31 -13.59
C VAL A 423 -8.61 3.61 -12.51
N ASN A 424 -7.90 3.18 -11.46
CA ASN A 424 -8.44 2.68 -10.21
C ASN A 424 -8.90 3.83 -9.27
N VAL A 425 -10.18 3.88 -8.93
CA VAL A 425 -10.75 4.89 -8.00
C VAL A 425 -10.20 4.79 -6.57
N PHE A 426 -9.66 3.62 -6.21
CA PHE A 426 -9.03 3.35 -4.91
C PHE A 426 -7.53 3.16 -5.05
N TYR A 427 -6.86 3.86 -5.96
CA TYR A 427 -5.42 3.77 -6.09
C TYR A 427 -4.72 4.15 -4.80
N PHE A 428 -3.78 3.31 -4.34
CA PHE A 428 -3.18 3.45 -3.02
C PHE A 428 -2.39 4.75 -2.80
N LEU A 429 -1.96 5.41 -3.88
CA LEU A 429 -1.25 6.68 -3.80
C LEU A 429 -2.18 7.89 -3.68
N TYR A 430 -3.48 7.75 -3.89
CA TYR A 430 -4.39 8.89 -3.69
C TYR A 430 -4.36 9.32 -2.22
N THR A 431 -4.05 10.60 -1.99
CA THR A 431 -4.12 11.15 -0.64
C THR A 431 -5.55 11.12 -0.13
N PHE A 432 -5.71 11.11 1.19
CA PHE A 432 -7.05 11.12 1.78
C PHE A 432 -7.85 12.34 1.30
N LEU A 433 -7.23 13.51 1.20
CA LEU A 433 -7.88 14.74 0.71
C LEU A 433 -8.09 14.72 -0.80
N GLU A 434 -7.09 14.26 -1.54
CA GLU A 434 -7.22 14.04 -2.97
C GLU A 434 -8.43 13.15 -3.27
N SER A 435 -8.65 12.07 -2.50
CA SER A 435 -9.80 11.18 -2.71
C SER A 435 -11.16 11.90 -2.66
N ARG A 436 -11.28 13.01 -1.92
CA ARG A 436 -12.51 13.82 -1.85
C ARG A 436 -12.78 14.56 -3.16
N ASP A 437 -11.75 15.09 -3.80
CA ASP A 437 -11.86 15.86 -5.04
C ASP A 437 -11.78 14.95 -6.29
N ILE A 438 -11.03 13.85 -6.17
CA ILE A 438 -10.82 12.86 -7.22
C ILE A 438 -12.07 12.02 -7.43
N SER A 439 -12.70 11.55 -6.35
CA SER A 439 -13.83 10.63 -6.44
C SER A 439 -14.95 11.19 -7.34
N PRO A 440 -15.43 12.44 -7.19
CA PRO A 440 -16.43 12.99 -8.10
C PRO A 440 -16.00 13.05 -9.57
N ARG A 441 -14.72 13.32 -9.85
CA ARG A 441 -14.20 13.40 -11.23
C ARG A 441 -14.16 12.03 -11.90
N ILE A 442 -13.57 11.05 -11.21
CA ILE A 442 -13.53 9.66 -11.68
C ILE A 442 -14.96 9.13 -11.83
N MET A 443 -15.84 9.39 -10.85
CA MET A 443 -17.25 9.02 -10.93
C MET A 443 -17.95 9.63 -12.14
N ASN A 444 -17.72 10.91 -12.44
CA ASN A 444 -18.23 11.55 -13.64
C ASN A 444 -17.69 10.91 -14.95
N LEU A 445 -16.46 10.41 -14.98
CA LEU A 445 -15.95 9.62 -16.12
C LEU A 445 -16.73 8.31 -16.29
N TYR A 446 -17.04 7.61 -15.20
CA TYR A 446 -17.87 6.39 -15.22
C TYR A 446 -19.31 6.70 -15.65
N GLU A 447 -19.93 7.75 -15.10
CA GLU A 447 -21.30 8.17 -15.43
C GLU A 447 -21.46 8.52 -16.91
N LYS A 448 -20.47 9.24 -17.47
CA LYS A 448 -20.43 9.61 -18.90
C LYS A 448 -19.97 8.47 -19.81
N LYS A 449 -19.66 7.29 -19.26
CA LYS A 449 -19.07 6.15 -19.98
C LYS A 449 -17.78 6.50 -20.72
N GLY A 450 -17.04 7.49 -20.21
CA GLY A 450 -15.71 7.87 -20.70
C GLY A 450 -14.63 6.88 -20.25
N CYS A 451 -14.90 6.08 -19.23
CA CYS A 451 -14.11 4.93 -18.83
C CYS A 451 -15.01 3.77 -18.40
N LYS A 452 -14.45 2.56 -18.41
CA LYS A 452 -14.99 1.35 -17.78
C LYS A 452 -13.94 0.76 -16.86
N PHE A 453 -14.40 0.11 -15.80
CA PHE A 453 -13.52 -0.59 -14.87
C PHE A 453 -12.89 -1.77 -15.62
N MET A 454 -11.57 -1.80 -15.60
CA MET A 454 -10.81 -2.91 -16.14
C MET A 454 -9.56 -3.10 -15.28
N LEU A 455 -9.31 -4.33 -14.87
CA LEU A 455 -8.05 -4.64 -14.20
C LEU A 455 -6.90 -4.57 -15.21
N PRO A 456 -5.74 -4.00 -14.84
CA PRO A 456 -4.54 -4.02 -15.66
C PRO A 456 -4.09 -5.46 -15.93
N LYS A 457 -3.08 -5.61 -16.80
CA LYS A 457 -2.35 -6.87 -16.90
C LYS A 457 -1.71 -7.17 -15.54
N ILE A 458 -1.96 -8.36 -15.02
CA ILE A 458 -1.43 -8.80 -13.72
C ILE A 458 -0.28 -9.76 -14.02
N PRO A 459 0.95 -9.50 -13.59
CA PRO A 459 2.06 -10.42 -13.77
C PRO A 459 1.92 -11.63 -12.83
N GLU A 460 2.51 -12.75 -13.21
CA GLU A 460 2.74 -13.86 -12.30
C GLU A 460 3.65 -13.41 -11.15
N LEU A 461 3.48 -14.02 -9.98
CA LEU A 461 4.29 -13.71 -8.81
C LEU A 461 5.62 -14.44 -8.90
N ARG A 462 6.68 -13.77 -8.47
CA ARG A 462 7.97 -14.41 -8.24
C ARG A 462 7.87 -15.38 -7.06
N GLU A 463 8.77 -16.36 -7.02
CA GLU A 463 8.73 -17.51 -6.10
C GLU A 463 8.46 -17.13 -4.64
N ALA A 464 9.18 -16.14 -4.10
CA ALA A 464 9.05 -15.73 -2.71
C ALA A 464 7.67 -15.16 -2.35
N PHE A 465 6.92 -14.67 -3.33
CA PHE A 465 5.63 -14.04 -3.15
C PHE A 465 4.46 -14.90 -3.64
N ILE A 466 4.71 -16.14 -4.10
CA ILE A 466 3.66 -17.04 -4.62
C ILE A 466 2.52 -17.26 -3.61
N ARG A 467 2.84 -17.31 -2.31
CA ARG A 467 1.88 -17.49 -1.21
C ARG A 467 0.87 -16.34 -1.09
N MET A 468 1.06 -15.21 -1.77
CA MET A 468 -0.01 -14.21 -1.89
C MET A 468 -1.24 -14.74 -2.62
N ASN A 469 -1.08 -15.72 -3.51
CA ASN A 469 -2.22 -16.42 -4.10
C ASN A 469 -2.96 -17.24 -3.02
N ASP A 470 -2.24 -17.88 -2.08
CA ASP A 470 -2.87 -18.63 -0.99
C ASP A 470 -3.73 -17.72 -0.11
N PHE A 471 -3.24 -16.50 0.20
CA PHE A 471 -4.03 -15.47 0.87
C PHE A 471 -5.28 -15.08 0.09
N MET A 472 -5.10 -14.73 -1.20
CA MET A 472 -6.17 -14.28 -2.08
C MET A 472 -7.30 -15.30 -2.18
N PHE A 473 -6.97 -16.59 -2.16
CA PHE A 473 -7.92 -17.70 -2.22
C PHE A 473 -8.12 -18.40 -0.87
N SER A 474 -7.88 -17.71 0.24
CA SER A 474 -8.08 -18.26 1.58
C SER A 474 -9.53 -18.12 2.04
N ASN A 475 -9.99 -19.07 2.86
CA ASN A 475 -11.32 -18.99 3.47
C ASN A 475 -11.45 -17.74 4.36
N ALA A 476 -10.39 -17.40 5.11
CA ALA A 476 -10.39 -16.23 5.99
C ALA A 476 -10.60 -14.91 5.22
N PHE A 477 -9.97 -14.77 4.05
CA PHE A 477 -10.16 -13.59 3.21
C PHE A 477 -11.54 -13.57 2.54
N CYS A 478 -12.06 -14.71 2.09
CA CYS A 478 -13.43 -14.84 1.60
C CYS A 478 -14.47 -14.52 2.70
N GLU A 479 -14.23 -14.92 3.95
CA GLU A 479 -15.10 -14.61 5.09
C GLU A 479 -15.15 -13.11 5.39
N LEU A 480 -14.01 -12.40 5.26
CA LEU A 480 -13.96 -10.95 5.34
C LEU A 480 -14.91 -10.32 4.31
N PHE A 481 -14.83 -10.72 3.04
CA PHE A 481 -15.74 -10.22 2.01
C PHE A 481 -17.19 -10.60 2.28
N LEU A 482 -17.46 -11.84 2.70
CA LEU A 482 -18.81 -12.27 3.01
C LEU A 482 -19.42 -11.44 4.15
N SER A 483 -18.63 -11.03 5.16
CA SER A 483 -19.12 -10.14 6.22
C SER A 483 -19.57 -8.78 5.68
N VAL A 484 -18.83 -8.19 4.74
CA VAL A 484 -19.21 -6.94 4.05
C VAL A 484 -20.52 -7.13 3.28
N LEU A 485 -20.66 -8.21 2.51
CA LEU A 485 -21.87 -8.49 1.72
C LEU A 485 -23.09 -8.73 2.63
N VAL A 486 -22.91 -9.47 3.73
CA VAL A 486 -23.98 -9.77 4.69
C VAL A 486 -24.46 -8.51 5.40
N GLU A 487 -23.58 -7.60 5.77
CA GLU A 487 -23.97 -6.31 6.32
C GLU A 487 -24.85 -5.53 5.32
N TRP A 488 -24.43 -5.47 4.06
CA TRP A 488 -25.17 -4.81 2.99
C TRP A 488 -26.56 -5.43 2.74
N HIS A 489 -26.68 -6.74 2.91
CA HIS A 489 -27.94 -7.48 2.79
C HIS A 489 -28.95 -7.17 3.91
N ARG A 490 -28.51 -6.83 5.13
CA ARG A 490 -29.40 -6.61 6.29
C ARG A 490 -30.27 -5.36 6.12
N PRO A 491 -31.62 -5.45 6.22
CA PRO A 491 -32.51 -4.30 5.97
C PRO A 491 -32.44 -3.18 7.02
N LEU A 492 -31.85 -3.44 8.19
CA LEU A 492 -31.93 -2.58 9.39
C LEU A 492 -30.74 -1.64 9.59
N VAL A 493 -29.74 -1.66 8.70
CA VAL A 493 -28.56 -0.79 8.83
C VAL A 493 -28.93 0.61 8.34
N PRO A 494 -28.95 1.65 9.21
CA PRO A 494 -29.28 3.01 8.80
C PRO A 494 -28.45 3.43 7.59
N ASN A 495 -29.07 4.04 6.58
CA ASN A 495 -28.44 4.35 5.30
C ASN A 495 -27.08 5.09 5.40
N GLY A 496 -26.82 5.83 6.49
CA GLY A 496 -25.55 6.51 6.73
C GLY A 496 -24.37 5.65 7.21
N SER A 497 -24.61 4.38 7.56
CA SER A 497 -23.56 3.47 8.07
C SER A 497 -23.02 2.49 7.03
N ARG A 498 -23.69 2.35 5.88
CA ARG A 498 -23.22 1.49 4.77
C ARG A 498 -22.18 2.23 3.94
N ALA A 499 -20.93 1.76 3.97
CA ALA A 499 -19.89 2.28 3.10
C ALA A 499 -19.98 1.62 1.72
N SER A 500 -20.53 2.33 0.72
CA SER A 500 -20.62 1.85 -0.68
C SER A 500 -19.26 1.44 -1.21
N ASP A 501 -18.22 2.16 -0.82
CA ASP A 501 -16.83 1.86 -1.15
C ASP A 501 -16.42 0.44 -0.76
N ASN A 502 -16.84 -0.07 0.41
CA ASN A 502 -16.51 -1.43 0.85
C ASN A 502 -17.09 -2.46 -0.11
N LEU A 503 -18.33 -2.22 -0.58
CA LEU A 503 -18.99 -3.07 -1.57
C LEU A 503 -18.28 -3.01 -2.94
N VAL A 504 -17.87 -1.81 -3.37
CA VAL A 504 -17.12 -1.64 -4.64
C VAL A 504 -15.76 -2.33 -4.56
N ILE A 505 -14.97 -2.11 -3.51
CA ILE A 505 -13.64 -2.73 -3.33
C ILE A 505 -13.75 -4.25 -3.22
N THR A 506 -14.75 -4.75 -2.50
CA THR A 506 -15.03 -6.20 -2.41
C THR A 506 -15.29 -6.77 -3.80
N SER A 507 -16.12 -6.09 -4.60
CA SER A 507 -16.44 -6.53 -5.97
C SER A 507 -15.23 -6.46 -6.91
N MET A 508 -14.41 -5.41 -6.79
CA MET A 508 -13.14 -5.28 -7.52
C MET A 508 -12.16 -6.39 -7.14
N THR A 509 -12.13 -6.79 -5.87
CA THR A 509 -11.27 -7.88 -5.42
C THR A 509 -11.76 -9.24 -5.91
N ILE A 510 -13.08 -9.45 -5.99
CA ILE A 510 -13.65 -10.65 -6.63
C ILE A 510 -13.27 -10.71 -8.12
N CYS A 511 -13.35 -9.58 -8.85
CA CYS A 511 -12.83 -9.50 -10.22
C CYS A 511 -11.35 -9.87 -10.29
N LEU A 512 -10.56 -9.41 -9.31
CA LEU A 512 -9.13 -9.71 -9.21
C LEU A 512 -8.87 -11.20 -9.02
N MET A 513 -9.57 -11.84 -8.08
CA MET A 513 -9.50 -13.28 -7.83
C MET A 513 -9.78 -14.09 -9.09
N LEU A 514 -10.87 -13.75 -9.80
CA LEU A 514 -11.26 -14.47 -11.01
C LEU A 514 -10.27 -14.24 -12.16
N LYS A 515 -9.84 -12.99 -12.37
CA LYS A 515 -8.85 -12.65 -13.40
C LYS A 515 -7.51 -13.33 -13.17
N VAL A 516 -6.96 -13.27 -11.95
CA VAL A 516 -5.70 -13.94 -11.60
C VAL A 516 -5.81 -15.44 -11.81
N SER A 517 -6.91 -16.05 -11.37
CA SER A 517 -7.14 -17.48 -11.54
C SER A 517 -7.16 -17.90 -13.02
N LEU A 518 -7.75 -17.08 -13.89
CA LEU A 518 -7.87 -17.35 -15.33
C LEU A 518 -6.57 -17.06 -16.09
N ASP A 519 -5.98 -15.87 -15.87
CA ASP A 519 -4.79 -15.41 -16.59
C ASP A 519 -3.55 -16.26 -16.23
N HIS A 520 -3.41 -16.66 -14.95
CA HIS A 520 -2.27 -17.45 -14.44
C HIS A 520 -2.59 -18.93 -14.28
N LYS A 521 -3.78 -19.38 -14.71
CA LYS A 521 -4.22 -20.78 -14.65
C LYS A 521 -4.11 -21.38 -13.24
N ILE A 522 -4.43 -20.63 -12.20
CA ILE A 522 -4.41 -21.09 -10.81
C ILE A 522 -5.71 -21.84 -10.52
N TYR A 523 -5.77 -23.11 -10.90
CA TYR A 523 -7.02 -23.88 -10.92
C TYR A 523 -7.67 -24.08 -9.55
N THR A 524 -6.88 -24.28 -8.49
CA THR A 524 -7.39 -24.34 -7.12
C THR A 524 -8.01 -23.01 -6.71
N GLY A 525 -7.38 -21.90 -7.09
CA GLY A 525 -7.90 -20.54 -6.94
C GLY A 525 -9.17 -20.30 -7.76
N LEU A 526 -9.21 -20.78 -9.01
CA LEU A 526 -10.38 -20.70 -9.88
C LEU A 526 -11.57 -21.42 -9.25
N LYS A 527 -11.37 -22.68 -8.81
CA LYS A 527 -12.41 -23.47 -8.15
C LYS A 527 -12.93 -22.77 -6.90
N LYS A 528 -12.04 -22.33 -6.00
CA LYS A 528 -12.45 -21.62 -4.78
C LYS A 528 -13.19 -20.31 -5.09
N THR A 529 -12.75 -19.58 -6.11
CA THR A 529 -13.42 -18.34 -6.55
C THR A 529 -14.79 -18.65 -7.12
N ILE A 530 -14.93 -19.71 -7.92
CA ILE A 530 -16.23 -20.16 -8.45
C ILE A 530 -17.17 -20.56 -7.32
N ASP A 531 -16.70 -21.40 -6.40
CA ASP A 531 -17.48 -21.84 -5.24
C ASP A 531 -17.90 -20.63 -4.40
N PHE A 532 -17.00 -19.68 -4.13
CA PHE A 532 -17.33 -18.47 -3.39
C PHE A 532 -18.38 -17.60 -4.10
N VAL A 533 -18.21 -17.32 -5.39
CA VAL A 533 -19.04 -16.36 -6.14
C VAL A 533 -20.39 -16.94 -6.54
N PHE A 534 -20.43 -18.20 -6.97
CA PHE A 534 -21.59 -18.81 -7.62
C PHE A 534 -22.34 -19.81 -6.75
N ASP A 535 -21.77 -20.33 -5.66
CA ASP A 535 -22.56 -21.16 -4.74
C ASP A 535 -23.58 -20.34 -3.97
N VAL A 536 -24.66 -21.01 -3.61
CA VAL A 536 -25.79 -20.43 -2.89
C VAL A 536 -25.40 -20.16 -1.44
N GLN A 537 -25.49 -18.91 -1.01
CA GLN A 537 -25.11 -18.46 0.32
C GLN A 537 -26.35 -18.27 1.20
N LYS A 538 -26.50 -19.11 2.22
CA LYS A 538 -27.60 -18.99 3.20
C LYS A 538 -27.62 -17.61 3.89
N LYS A 539 -26.43 -17.06 4.19
CA LYS A 539 -26.28 -15.75 4.84
C LYS A 539 -26.78 -14.58 3.98
N LEU A 540 -26.94 -14.79 2.67
CA LEU A 540 -27.48 -13.81 1.71
C LEU A 540 -28.93 -14.14 1.29
N GLY A 541 -29.63 -15.03 2.01
CA GLY A 541 -31.02 -15.37 1.68
C GLY A 541 -31.16 -16.41 0.55
N ASP A 542 -30.23 -17.37 0.48
CA ASP A 542 -30.19 -18.43 -0.54
C ASP A 542 -30.01 -17.91 -1.98
N ILE A 543 -29.23 -16.85 -2.13
CA ILE A 543 -28.72 -16.39 -3.43
C ILE A 543 -27.21 -16.49 -3.47
N ASN A 544 -26.63 -16.50 -4.67
CA ASN A 544 -25.17 -16.42 -4.82
C ASN A 544 -24.68 -14.97 -4.83
N ILE A 545 -23.37 -14.78 -4.69
CA ILE A 545 -22.76 -13.45 -4.59
C ILE A 545 -22.97 -12.63 -5.87
N LEU A 546 -22.86 -13.25 -7.05
CA LEU A 546 -23.06 -12.51 -8.30
C LEU A 546 -24.47 -11.93 -8.40
N ILE A 547 -25.50 -12.72 -8.12
CA ILE A 547 -26.90 -12.25 -8.12
C ILE A 547 -27.10 -11.16 -7.07
N PHE A 548 -26.53 -11.32 -5.87
CA PHE A 548 -26.56 -10.29 -4.84
C PHE A 548 -25.93 -8.97 -5.30
N LEU A 549 -24.74 -9.02 -5.91
CA LEU A 549 -24.04 -7.82 -6.38
C LEU A 549 -24.81 -7.09 -7.48
N VAL A 550 -25.41 -7.83 -8.42
CA VAL A 550 -26.25 -7.24 -9.49
C VAL A 550 -27.47 -6.54 -8.88
N GLN A 551 -28.13 -7.18 -7.91
CA GLN A 551 -29.25 -6.58 -7.18
C GLN A 551 -28.81 -5.31 -6.43
N ALA A 552 -27.66 -5.36 -5.75
CA ALA A 552 -27.12 -4.21 -5.03
C ALA A 552 -26.77 -3.06 -5.99
N GLY A 553 -26.17 -3.36 -7.15
CA GLY A 553 -25.84 -2.36 -8.18
C GLY A 553 -27.07 -1.63 -8.72
N GLN A 554 -28.17 -2.35 -8.94
CA GLN A 554 -29.45 -1.75 -9.36
C GLN A 554 -30.02 -0.80 -8.29
N LYS A 555 -29.81 -1.09 -7.01
CA LYS A 555 -30.29 -0.29 -5.89
C LYS A 555 -29.44 0.97 -5.67
N GLU A 556 -28.12 0.85 -5.67
CA GLU A 556 -27.20 1.93 -5.29
C GLU A 556 -27.03 3.01 -6.38
N LYS A 557 -27.30 2.69 -7.65
CA LYS A 557 -27.11 3.61 -8.79
C LYS A 557 -25.70 4.25 -8.84
N HIS A 558 -24.68 3.52 -8.40
CA HIS A 558 -23.30 3.98 -8.35
C HIS A 558 -22.53 3.58 -9.62
N ALA A 559 -22.16 4.54 -10.48
CA ALA A 559 -21.65 4.26 -11.83
C ALA A 559 -20.39 3.39 -11.87
N CYS A 560 -19.40 3.66 -10.99
CA CYS A 560 -18.22 2.81 -10.89
C CYS A 560 -18.58 1.39 -10.44
N PHE A 561 -19.55 1.23 -9.54
CA PHE A 561 -19.95 -0.09 -9.06
C PHE A 561 -20.63 -0.89 -10.16
N SER A 562 -21.54 -0.27 -10.92
CA SER A 562 -22.15 -0.87 -12.10
C SER A 562 -21.08 -1.34 -13.09
N SER A 563 -20.06 -0.51 -13.35
CA SER A 563 -18.97 -0.91 -14.25
C SER A 563 -18.13 -2.07 -13.72
N VAL A 564 -17.94 -2.18 -12.40
CA VAL A 564 -17.26 -3.32 -11.77
C VAL A 564 -18.09 -4.60 -11.93
N ILE A 565 -19.41 -4.52 -11.74
CA ILE A 565 -20.33 -5.65 -11.96
C ILE A 565 -20.31 -6.09 -13.42
N ASP A 566 -20.37 -5.16 -14.37
CA ASP A 566 -20.29 -5.47 -15.80
C ASP A 566 -19.00 -6.23 -16.13
N TYR A 567 -17.88 -5.80 -15.55
CA TYR A 567 -16.59 -6.49 -15.71
C TYR A 567 -16.59 -7.87 -15.05
N LEU A 568 -17.20 -8.04 -13.87
CA LEU A 568 -17.35 -9.33 -13.21
C LEU A 568 -18.18 -10.31 -14.07
N VAL A 569 -19.28 -9.84 -14.64
CA VAL A 569 -20.11 -10.62 -15.58
C VAL A 569 -19.28 -10.99 -16.81
N GLN A 570 -18.51 -10.06 -17.37
CA GLN A 570 -17.60 -10.34 -18.49
C GLN A 570 -16.58 -11.44 -18.13
N LEU A 571 -15.92 -11.35 -16.98
CA LEU A 571 -14.95 -12.36 -16.51
C LEU A 571 -15.60 -13.72 -16.26
N SER A 572 -16.85 -13.74 -15.77
CA SER A 572 -17.61 -14.98 -15.55
C SER A 572 -17.94 -15.74 -16.84
N ARG A 573 -17.89 -15.05 -17.99
CA ARG A 573 -18.34 -15.54 -19.31
C ARG A 573 -19.79 -16.04 -19.33
N ILE A 574 -20.59 -15.68 -18.33
CA ILE A 574 -22.02 -15.92 -18.30
C ILE A 574 -22.70 -14.90 -19.22
N ARG A 575 -23.68 -15.36 -19.99
CA ARG A 575 -24.45 -14.50 -20.90
C ARG A 575 -25.15 -13.38 -20.12
N PRO A 576 -24.88 -12.09 -20.40
CA PRO A 576 -25.43 -10.97 -19.65
C PRO A 576 -26.95 -11.00 -19.55
N GLU A 577 -27.66 -11.49 -20.57
CA GLU A 577 -29.12 -11.58 -20.63
C GLU A 577 -29.70 -12.47 -19.51
N SER A 578 -28.92 -13.45 -19.05
CA SER A 578 -29.29 -14.36 -17.95
C SER A 578 -29.32 -13.63 -16.60
N ILE A 579 -28.61 -12.51 -16.51
CA ILE A 579 -28.35 -11.79 -15.26
C ILE A 579 -29.06 -10.42 -15.26
N SER A 580 -29.08 -9.71 -16.39
CA SER A 580 -29.53 -8.31 -16.49
C SER A 580 -31.04 -8.11 -16.25
N SER A 581 -31.85 -9.12 -16.56
CA SER A 581 -33.32 -9.05 -16.46
C SER A 581 -33.86 -9.43 -15.07
N LEU A 582 -33.27 -8.93 -13.97
CA LEU A 582 -33.63 -9.43 -12.64
C LEU A 582 -35.15 -9.27 -12.34
N PRO A 583 -35.84 -10.36 -11.99
CA PRO A 583 -37.24 -10.36 -11.62
C PRO A 583 -37.44 -9.64 -10.28
N THR A 584 -38.66 -9.20 -10.01
CA THR A 584 -38.97 -8.47 -8.77
C THR A 584 -39.16 -9.38 -7.55
N SER A 585 -39.32 -10.70 -7.74
CA SER A 585 -39.64 -11.63 -6.64
C SER A 585 -38.40 -12.34 -6.08
N PRO A 586 -38.29 -12.52 -4.74
CA PRO A 586 -37.19 -13.25 -4.11
C PRO A 586 -37.06 -14.73 -4.54
N SER A 587 -38.18 -15.40 -4.81
CA SER A 587 -38.16 -16.80 -5.30
C SER A 587 -37.44 -16.93 -6.64
N ASP A 588 -37.59 -15.94 -7.50
CA ASP A 588 -36.94 -15.95 -8.80
C ASP A 588 -35.43 -15.69 -8.68
N TRP A 589 -34.97 -14.92 -7.69
CA TRP A 589 -33.53 -14.73 -7.43
C TRP A 589 -32.85 -16.03 -6.98
N LYS A 590 -33.53 -16.85 -6.17
CA LYS A 590 -33.03 -18.17 -5.79
C LYS A 590 -32.89 -19.08 -7.01
N LYS A 591 -33.93 -19.14 -7.86
CA LYS A 591 -33.90 -19.91 -9.11
C LYS A 591 -32.75 -19.45 -10.02
N ARG A 592 -32.59 -18.15 -10.22
CA ARG A 592 -31.48 -17.59 -11.01
C ARG A 592 -30.11 -17.86 -10.42
N SER A 593 -29.98 -17.87 -9.10
CA SER A 593 -28.72 -18.22 -8.44
C SER A 593 -28.30 -19.65 -8.77
N HIS A 594 -29.25 -20.60 -8.77
CA HIS A 594 -28.99 -21.97 -9.20
C HIS A 594 -28.67 -22.09 -10.70
N GLU A 595 -29.39 -21.37 -11.57
CA GLU A 595 -29.10 -21.35 -13.02
C GLU A 595 -27.71 -20.78 -13.30
N CYS A 596 -27.36 -19.67 -12.65
CA CYS A 596 -26.06 -19.02 -12.73
C CYS A 596 -24.93 -19.96 -12.26
N ARG A 597 -25.13 -20.67 -11.15
CA ARG A 597 -24.19 -21.71 -10.68
C ARG A 597 -23.95 -22.79 -11.72
N ASN A 598 -25.02 -23.35 -12.28
CA ASN A 598 -24.93 -24.41 -13.28
C ASN A 598 -24.23 -23.92 -14.56
N GLN A 599 -24.51 -22.69 -14.98
CA GLN A 599 -23.84 -22.06 -16.11
C GLN A 599 -22.35 -21.85 -15.84
N ALA A 600 -21.97 -21.30 -14.70
CA ALA A 600 -20.57 -21.12 -14.31
C ALA A 600 -19.82 -22.46 -14.29
N GLN A 601 -20.40 -23.49 -13.68
CA GLN A 601 -19.82 -24.83 -13.66
C GLN A 601 -19.60 -25.39 -15.06
N LYS A 602 -20.56 -25.21 -15.97
CA LYS A 602 -20.43 -25.65 -17.37
C LYS A 602 -19.37 -24.85 -18.14
N VAL A 603 -19.33 -23.53 -17.94
CA VAL A 603 -18.38 -22.62 -18.60
C VAL A 603 -16.94 -22.98 -18.23
N PHE A 604 -16.68 -23.20 -16.94
CA PHE A 604 -15.34 -23.47 -16.43
C PHE A 604 -15.00 -24.97 -16.34
N GLN A 605 -15.89 -25.85 -16.82
CA GLN A 605 -15.68 -27.29 -16.76
C GLN A 605 -14.43 -27.71 -17.54
N ASN A 606 -14.21 -27.14 -18.72
CA ASN A 606 -13.08 -27.49 -19.57
C ASN A 606 -11.75 -27.08 -18.91
N GLU A 607 -11.68 -25.85 -18.37
CA GLU A 607 -10.53 -25.34 -17.64
C GLU A 607 -10.21 -26.20 -16.41
N LEU A 608 -11.25 -26.70 -15.71
CA LEU A 608 -11.07 -27.60 -14.56
C LEU A 608 -10.67 -29.03 -14.99
N LEU A 609 -11.11 -29.50 -16.16
CA LEU A 609 -10.83 -30.84 -16.67
C LEU A 609 -9.41 -30.96 -17.24
N GLU A 610 -8.88 -29.94 -17.92
CA GLU A 610 -7.51 -29.93 -18.46
C GLU A 610 -6.47 -30.27 -17.38
N VAL A 611 -6.69 -29.81 -16.14
CA VAL A 611 -5.85 -30.07 -14.96
C VAL A 611 -5.91 -31.51 -14.47
N SER A 612 -7.10 -32.09 -14.49
CA SER A 612 -7.32 -33.46 -14.02
C SER A 612 -6.58 -34.48 -14.89
N ASN A 613 -6.20 -34.08 -16.11
CA ASN A 613 -5.36 -34.85 -17.02
C ASN A 613 -3.87 -34.58 -16.76
N ILE A 614 -3.45 -33.31 -16.62
CA ILE A 614 -2.04 -32.95 -16.31
C ILE A 614 -1.57 -33.56 -14.98
N SER A 615 -2.41 -33.49 -13.93
CA SER A 615 -2.09 -34.04 -12.60
C SER A 615 -2.01 -35.57 -12.56
N LYS A 616 -2.49 -36.27 -13.58
CA LYS A 616 -2.32 -37.72 -13.73
C LYS A 616 -1.04 -38.09 -14.47
N GLU A 617 -0.46 -37.17 -15.24
CA GLU A 617 0.73 -37.41 -16.06
C GLU A 617 2.06 -37.05 -15.35
N GLU A 618 2.03 -36.26 -14.27
CA GLU A 618 3.22 -35.96 -13.46
C GLU A 618 3.21 -36.60 -12.04
N PRO A 619 3.62 -37.87 -11.89
CA PRO A 619 3.99 -38.41 -10.60
C PRO A 619 5.51 -38.59 -10.49
N LEU A 620 6.33 -37.54 -10.42
CA LEU A 620 7.78 -37.74 -10.12
C LEU A 620 8.61 -36.60 -9.50
N HIS A 621 8.06 -35.41 -9.22
CA HIS A 621 8.85 -34.35 -8.54
C HIS A 621 8.09 -33.59 -7.44
N LYS A 622 7.39 -34.32 -6.55
CA LYS A 622 7.13 -33.77 -5.21
C LYS A 622 8.42 -33.82 -4.39
N ARG A 623 9.20 -32.73 -4.43
CA ARG A 623 10.20 -32.45 -3.38
C ARG A 623 9.48 -32.31 -2.05
N ASP A 624 10.06 -32.95 -1.04
CA ASP A 624 9.66 -32.96 0.36
C ASP A 624 9.40 -31.55 0.92
N ILE A 625 8.14 -31.15 1.01
CA ILE A 625 7.68 -30.01 1.86
C ILE A 625 6.63 -30.52 2.87
N THR A 626 6.62 -31.83 3.16
CA THR A 626 5.67 -32.43 4.13
C THR A 626 6.36 -33.19 5.26
N ARG A 627 7.48 -32.65 5.76
CA ARG A 627 7.96 -32.95 7.11
C ARG A 627 8.21 -31.64 7.84
N GLU A 628 7.52 -31.52 8.98
CA GLU A 628 7.52 -30.42 9.96
C GLU A 628 6.47 -29.32 9.70
N LEU A 629 5.20 -29.72 9.89
CA LEU A 629 4.18 -28.92 10.57
C LEU A 629 3.96 -29.54 11.96
#